data_AF-A0A815I3P9-F1
#
_entry.id   AF-A0A815I3P9-F1
#
_cell.length_a   1.000
_cell.length_b   1.000
_cell.length_c   1.000
_cell.angle_alpha   90.00
_cell.angle_beta   90.00
_cell.angle_gamma   90.00
#
_symmetry.space_group_name_H-M   'P 1'
#
loop_
_entity.id
_entity.type
_entity.pdbx_description
1 polymer ?
#
loop_
_entity_poly.entity_id
_entity_poly.type
_entity_poly.pdbx_seq_one_letter_code
_entity_poly.pdbx_strand_id
1 'polypeptide(L)'
;MDENNSYPLLLSQNDIEEEEDDDDMTSQELFQRLQQAWLNEKYSPILLKHENLLVLATFELLDDIEKRLKSSEHKTTSFRWLMHRTEYNRLYFILCSYIRTRCSKIEEYPSAALNSEELLSPEECVYAHTYLNNMKQHLKKSVLTELKSEQQQNDDDITLIQLLPKPNLNDFVFFQVDQSVNGVILSNEQNNSGAPNDIIDFKTDDQYIMQFKHINKLLNEKQIHLV
;
A
#
# COMPACT_ATOMS: atom_id res chain seq x y z
N MET A 1 -45.56 47.52 9.08
CA MET A 1 -45.35 48.14 7.76
C MET A 1 -44.24 49.16 8.02
N ASP A 2 -42.98 48.87 7.74
CA ASP A 2 -42.47 48.30 6.49
C ASP A 2 -41.50 47.12 6.67
N GLU A 3 -41.55 46.26 5.66
CA GLU A 3 -40.89 44.97 5.53
C GLU A 3 -39.48 45.08 4.94
N ASN A 4 -38.71 44.03 5.16
CA ASN A 4 -37.70 43.49 4.23
C ASN A 4 -36.46 44.35 3.93
N ASN A 5 -35.40 44.13 4.70
CA ASN A 5 -34.04 44.14 4.14
C ASN A 5 -33.44 42.73 4.26
N SER A 6 -33.89 41.87 3.34
CA SER A 6 -33.33 40.54 3.08
C SER A 6 -31.99 40.72 2.38
N TYR A 7 -30.89 40.36 3.04
CA TYR A 7 -29.58 40.26 2.38
C TYR A 7 -29.62 39.08 1.40
N PRO A 8 -29.41 39.29 0.08
CA PRO A 8 -29.26 38.20 -0.86
C PRO A 8 -27.86 37.61 -0.73
N LEU A 9 -27.78 36.35 -0.30
CA LEU A 9 -26.64 35.46 -0.57
C LEU A 9 -26.59 35.22 -2.08
N LEU A 10 -25.78 36.02 -2.78
CA LEU A 10 -25.36 35.70 -4.14
C LEU A 10 -24.02 34.96 -4.07
N LEU A 11 -24.10 33.63 -4.06
CA LEU A 11 -23.11 32.83 -4.76
C LEU A 11 -23.20 33.27 -6.23
N SER A 12 -22.24 34.05 -6.72
CA SER A 12 -22.02 34.07 -8.16
C SER A 12 -21.36 32.75 -8.51
N GLN A 13 -22.21 31.81 -8.94
CA GLN A 13 -21.86 30.82 -9.94
C GLN A 13 -21.21 31.59 -11.08
N ASN A 14 -19.88 31.59 -11.11
CA ASN A 14 -19.17 31.84 -12.33
C ASN A 14 -18.99 30.47 -12.97
N ASP A 15 -19.59 30.36 -14.15
CA ASP A 15 -19.59 29.23 -15.05
C ASP A 15 -18.18 28.63 -15.17
N ILE A 16 -18.03 27.46 -14.56
CA ILE A 16 -17.04 26.48 -14.99
C ILE A 16 -17.87 25.49 -15.79
N GLU A 17 -18.10 25.79 -17.06
CA GLU A 17 -18.33 24.76 -18.06
C GLU A 17 -16.98 24.03 -18.21
N GLU A 18 -16.70 23.14 -17.26
CA GLU A 18 -15.72 22.07 -17.46
C GLU A 18 -16.39 21.11 -18.45
N GLU A 19 -16.03 21.28 -19.73
CA GLU A 19 -16.24 20.25 -20.73
C GLU A 19 -15.55 18.98 -20.21
N GLU A 20 -16.37 18.04 -19.71
CA GLU A 20 -15.97 16.69 -19.34
C GLU A 20 -15.46 15.97 -20.59
N ASP A 21 -14.14 15.93 -20.77
CA ASP A 21 -13.46 14.93 -21.60
C ASP A 21 -12.12 14.54 -20.94
N ASP A 22 -12.00 13.23 -20.70
CA ASP A 22 -10.84 12.40 -20.33
C ASP A 22 -10.22 12.49 -18.89
N ASP A 23 -10.70 11.61 -18.00
CA ASP A 23 -9.93 10.74 -17.08
C ASP A 23 -8.80 11.32 -16.18
N ASP A 24 -8.75 12.63 -15.93
CA ASP A 24 -7.77 13.19 -15.00
C ASP A 24 -8.17 12.98 -13.53
N MET A 25 -7.46 12.08 -12.85
CA MET A 25 -7.64 11.80 -11.42
C MET A 25 -7.42 13.08 -10.59
N THR A 26 -8.45 13.51 -9.84
CA THR A 26 -8.32 14.70 -8.98
C THR A 26 -7.25 14.50 -7.89
N SER A 27 -6.59 15.58 -7.45
CA SER A 27 -5.57 15.51 -6.40
C SER A 27 -6.10 14.94 -5.07
N GLN A 28 -7.39 15.15 -4.78
CA GLN A 28 -8.04 14.62 -3.59
C GLN A 28 -8.24 13.10 -3.68
N GLU A 29 -8.68 12.61 -4.84
CA GLU A 29 -8.86 11.18 -5.05
C GLU A 29 -7.52 10.43 -5.06
N LEU A 30 -6.48 11.04 -5.65
CA LEU A 30 -5.11 10.53 -5.60
C LEU A 30 -4.64 10.33 -4.15
N PHE A 31 -4.87 11.32 -3.28
CA PHE A 31 -4.52 11.24 -1.87
C PHE A 31 -5.26 10.09 -1.16
N GLN A 32 -6.57 9.96 -1.39
CA GLN A 32 -7.40 8.91 -0.79
C GLN A 32 -6.93 7.52 -1.22
N ARG A 33 -6.66 7.32 -2.51
CA ARG A 33 -6.11 6.06 -3.03
C ARG A 33 -4.74 5.74 -2.43
N LEU A 34 -3.85 6.73 -2.32
CA LEU A 34 -2.53 6.53 -1.72
C LEU A 34 -2.64 6.16 -0.25
N GLN A 35 -3.54 6.82 0.49
CA GLN A 35 -3.79 6.50 1.89
C GLN A 35 -4.33 5.08 2.04
N GLN A 36 -5.27 4.66 1.20
CA GLN A 36 -5.82 3.30 1.22
C GLN A 36 -4.77 2.25 0.86
N ALA A 37 -3.98 2.48 -0.19
CA ALA A 37 -2.85 1.60 -0.56
C ALA A 37 -1.82 1.49 0.58
N TRP A 38 -1.54 2.59 1.26
CA TRP A 38 -0.67 2.63 2.42
C TRP A 38 -1.20 1.82 3.60
N LEU A 39 -2.48 1.95 3.95
CA LEU A 39 -3.10 1.18 5.04
C LEU A 39 -3.16 -0.31 4.71
N ASN A 40 -3.57 -0.66 3.49
CA ASN A 40 -3.58 -2.03 3.00
C ASN A 40 -2.19 -2.66 3.07
N GLU A 41 -1.16 -1.94 2.64
CA GLU A 41 0.21 -2.43 2.75
C GLU A 41 0.65 -2.54 4.22
N LYS A 42 0.30 -1.59 5.08
CA LYS A 42 0.70 -1.62 6.49
C LYS A 42 0.11 -2.80 7.27
N TYR A 43 -1.14 -3.17 7.01
CA TYR A 43 -1.84 -4.20 7.77
C TYR A 43 -1.87 -5.57 7.08
N SER A 44 -1.47 -5.66 5.82
CA SER A 44 -1.32 -6.95 5.14
C SER A 44 -0.07 -7.70 5.66
N PRO A 45 -0.16 -9.00 5.97
CA PRO A 45 1.00 -9.83 6.32
C PRO A 45 1.87 -10.18 5.10
N ILE A 46 1.37 -9.96 3.88
CA ILE A 46 2.12 -10.17 2.63
C ILE A 46 2.41 -8.85 1.92
N LEU A 47 3.42 -8.87 1.06
CA LEU A 47 3.66 -7.80 0.10
C LEU A 47 2.52 -7.75 -0.93
N LEU A 48 1.86 -6.60 -1.08
CA LEU A 48 0.79 -6.42 -2.06
C LEU A 48 1.36 -6.00 -3.42
N LYS A 49 0.51 -5.92 -4.44
CA LYS A 49 0.90 -5.41 -5.76
C LYS A 49 1.28 -3.93 -5.68
N HIS A 50 2.44 -3.56 -6.23
CA HIS A 50 2.86 -2.17 -6.26
C HIS A 50 1.96 -1.31 -7.17
N GLU A 51 1.39 -0.25 -6.61
CA GLU A 51 0.62 0.76 -7.36
C GLU A 51 1.55 1.79 -8.02
N ASN A 52 2.27 1.38 -9.07
CA ASN A 52 3.29 2.21 -9.75
C ASN A 52 2.75 3.56 -10.25
N LEU A 53 1.62 3.53 -10.94
CA LEU A 53 1.00 4.74 -11.50
C LEU A 53 0.60 5.73 -10.40
N LEU A 54 0.07 5.23 -9.28
CA LEU A 54 -0.31 6.03 -8.13
C LEU A 54 0.90 6.73 -7.50
N VAL A 55 2.01 6.01 -7.35
CA VAL A 55 3.27 6.55 -6.81
C VAL A 55 3.85 7.62 -7.74
N LEU A 56 3.88 7.37 -9.06
CA LEU A 56 4.39 8.32 -10.05
C LEU A 56 3.55 9.61 -10.07
N ALA A 57 2.22 9.49 -10.17
CA ALA A 57 1.32 10.63 -10.13
C ALA A 57 1.45 11.43 -8.81
N THR A 58 1.71 10.74 -7.69
CA THR A 58 1.99 11.42 -6.41
C THR A 58 3.29 12.22 -6.44
N PHE A 59 4.36 11.66 -7.03
CA PHE A 59 5.63 12.38 -7.17
C PHE A 59 5.48 13.62 -8.06
N GLU A 60 4.76 13.52 -9.19
CA GLU A 60 4.49 14.64 -10.08
C GLU A 60 3.72 15.75 -9.35
N LEU A 61 2.65 15.39 -8.62
CA LEU A 61 1.89 16.35 -7.82
C LEU A 61 2.77 17.03 -6.75
N LEU A 62 3.63 16.28 -6.07
CA LEU A 62 4.55 16.83 -5.08
C LEU A 62 5.53 17.82 -5.71
N ASP A 63 6.11 17.49 -6.86
CA ASP A 63 7.04 18.36 -7.59
C ASP A 63 6.35 19.68 -8.03
N ASP A 64 5.11 19.60 -8.51
CA ASP A 64 4.34 20.78 -8.89
C ASP A 64 3.95 21.67 -7.71
N ILE A 65 3.56 21.07 -6.57
CA ILE A 65 3.36 21.82 -5.33
C ILE A 65 4.67 22.49 -4.90
N GLU A 66 5.80 21.78 -4.99
CA GLU A 66 7.10 22.32 -4.60
C GLU A 66 7.53 23.50 -5.47
N LYS A 67 7.39 23.39 -6.80
CA LYS A 67 7.65 24.48 -7.76
C LYS A 67 6.80 25.71 -7.44
N ARG A 68 5.48 25.54 -7.23
CA ARG A 68 4.58 26.65 -6.86
C ARG A 68 4.99 27.31 -5.54
N LEU A 69 5.36 26.52 -4.53
CA LEU A 69 5.83 27.04 -3.24
C LEU A 69 7.15 27.82 -3.37
N LYS A 70 8.06 27.40 -4.26
CA LYS A 70 9.35 28.07 -4.53
C LYS A 70 9.17 29.40 -5.25
N SER A 71 8.24 29.47 -6.20
CA SER A 71 7.93 30.66 -7.01
C SER A 71 7.07 31.72 -6.30
N SER A 72 6.41 31.37 -5.20
CA SER A 72 5.60 32.32 -4.42
C SER A 72 6.45 33.45 -3.81
N GLU A 73 6.07 34.70 -4.07
CA GLU A 73 6.76 35.91 -3.58
C GLU A 73 6.62 36.08 -2.06
N HIS A 74 5.46 35.76 -1.49
CA HIS A 74 5.18 35.85 -0.06
C HIS A 74 5.50 34.55 0.68
N LYS A 75 6.79 34.18 0.69
CA LYS A 75 7.27 33.00 1.41
C LYS A 75 6.94 33.14 2.90
N THR A 76 6.29 32.14 3.47
CA THR A 76 6.03 31.94 4.92
C THR A 76 5.09 32.91 5.64
N THR A 77 4.73 34.07 5.06
CA THR A 77 3.82 35.03 5.70
C THR A 77 2.35 34.82 5.34
N SER A 78 2.08 34.17 4.19
CA SER A 78 0.72 33.88 3.75
C SER A 78 0.18 32.58 4.35
N PHE A 79 -1.00 32.63 4.95
CA PHE A 79 -1.74 31.43 5.40
C PHE A 79 -1.93 30.39 4.28
N ARG A 80 -2.16 30.86 3.05
CA ARG A 80 -2.28 30.00 1.86
C ARG A 80 -1.00 29.21 1.60
N TRP A 81 0.16 29.85 1.73
CA TRP A 81 1.46 29.19 1.57
C TRP A 81 1.66 28.12 2.65
N LEU A 82 1.34 28.45 3.90
CA LEU A 82 1.46 27.51 5.02
C LEU A 82 0.57 26.27 4.85
N MET A 83 -0.65 26.45 4.34
CA MET A 83 -1.57 25.33 4.05
C MET A 83 -1.01 24.42 2.97
N HIS A 84 -0.57 24.96 1.82
CA HIS A 84 0.05 24.16 0.76
C HIS A 84 1.32 23.44 1.23
N ARG A 85 2.14 24.08 2.08
CA ARG A 85 3.34 23.46 2.67
C ARG A 85 2.98 22.30 3.61
N THR A 86 1.92 22.45 4.39
CA THR A 86 1.45 21.39 5.30
C THR A 86 0.92 20.20 4.51
N GLU A 87 0.10 20.43 3.48
CA GLU A 87 -0.43 19.36 2.62
C GLU A 87 0.68 18.63 1.85
N TYR A 88 1.68 19.35 1.35
CA TYR A 88 2.89 18.75 0.77
C TYR A 88 3.55 17.77 1.75
N ASN A 89 3.77 18.20 3.01
CA ASN A 89 4.43 17.37 4.01
C ASN A 89 3.59 16.13 4.37
N ARG A 90 2.27 16.27 4.44
CA ARG A 90 1.36 15.14 4.71
C ARG A 90 1.43 14.09 3.60
N LEU A 91 1.33 14.53 2.34
CA LEU A 91 1.39 13.64 1.18
C LEU A 91 2.76 12.96 1.07
N TYR A 92 3.84 13.73 1.22
CA TYR A 92 5.21 13.21 1.20
C TYR A 92 5.45 12.18 2.32
N PHE A 93 4.94 12.45 3.53
CA PHE A 93 5.05 11.50 4.64
C PHE A 93 4.38 10.16 4.32
N ILE A 94 3.13 10.18 3.82
CA ILE A 94 2.38 8.97 3.48
C ILE A 94 3.13 8.20 2.38
N LEU A 95 3.56 8.87 1.31
CA LEU A 95 4.32 8.26 0.22
C LEU A 95 5.59 7.57 0.72
N CYS A 96 6.42 8.29 1.49
CA CYS A 96 7.62 7.70 2.06
C CYS A 96 7.31 6.56 3.03
N SER A 97 6.22 6.65 3.79
CA SER A 97 5.81 5.59 4.71
C SER A 97 5.36 4.33 3.96
N TYR A 98 4.64 4.48 2.85
CA TYR A 98 4.26 3.39 1.97
C TYR A 98 5.50 2.66 1.43
N ILE A 99 6.42 3.39 0.79
CA ILE A 99 7.66 2.81 0.24
C ILE A 99 8.49 2.12 1.34
N ARG A 100 8.68 2.77 2.50
CA ARG A 100 9.41 2.17 3.63
C ARG A 100 8.77 0.88 4.13
N THR A 101 7.44 0.83 4.20
CA THR A 101 6.71 -0.38 4.64
C THR A 101 6.95 -1.52 3.67
N ARG A 102 6.94 -1.24 2.36
CA ARG A 102 7.21 -2.25 1.32
C ARG A 102 8.64 -2.75 1.37
N CYS A 103 9.63 -1.85 1.47
CA CYS A 103 11.04 -2.23 1.64
C CYS A 103 11.23 -3.12 2.88
N SER A 104 10.60 -2.78 4.01
CA SER A 104 10.67 -3.59 5.22
C SER A 104 10.16 -5.02 4.99
N LYS A 105 9.05 -5.18 4.25
CA LYS A 105 8.51 -6.51 3.91
C LYS A 105 9.39 -7.28 2.93
N ILE A 106 10.02 -6.59 1.97
CA ILE A 106 10.99 -7.19 1.05
C ILE A 106 12.21 -7.70 1.83
N GLU A 107 12.68 -6.95 2.82
CA GLU A 107 13.80 -7.35 3.68
C GLU A 107 13.46 -8.50 4.62
N GLU A 108 12.22 -8.53 5.13
CA GLU A 108 11.69 -9.59 5.98
C GLU A 108 11.48 -10.88 5.19
N TYR A 109 10.92 -10.81 3.99
CA TYR A 109 10.58 -11.98 3.16
C TYR A 109 11.23 -11.94 1.75
N PRO A 110 12.58 -11.88 1.64
CA PRO A 110 13.25 -11.62 0.37
C PRO A 110 13.05 -12.73 -0.66
N SER A 111 12.97 -14.00 -0.22
CA SER A 111 12.65 -15.09 -1.14
C SER A 111 11.23 -15.00 -1.69
N ALA A 112 10.25 -14.62 -0.86
CA ALA A 112 8.86 -14.51 -1.30
C ALA A 112 8.67 -13.35 -2.28
N ALA A 113 9.36 -12.23 -2.02
CA ALA A 113 9.41 -11.08 -2.91
C ALA A 113 9.99 -11.43 -4.28
N LEU A 114 11.16 -12.08 -4.35
CA LEU A 114 11.78 -12.47 -5.62
C LEU A 114 11.03 -13.56 -6.39
N ASN A 115 10.25 -14.40 -5.71
CA ASN A 115 9.37 -15.36 -6.39
C ASN A 115 8.16 -14.67 -7.05
N SER A 116 7.86 -13.44 -6.66
CA SER A 116 6.67 -12.68 -7.07
C SER A 116 7.05 -11.33 -7.65
N GLU A 117 8.03 -11.29 -8.57
CA GLU A 117 8.57 -10.03 -9.13
C GLU A 117 7.50 -9.11 -9.74
N GLU A 118 6.39 -9.68 -10.21
CA GLU A 118 5.24 -8.94 -10.75
C GLU A 118 4.58 -7.99 -9.72
N LEU A 119 4.80 -8.21 -8.43
CA LEU A 119 4.26 -7.39 -7.34
C LEU A 119 5.16 -6.20 -6.98
N LEU A 120 6.39 -6.15 -7.49
CA LEU A 120 7.39 -5.13 -7.16
C LEU A 120 7.43 -4.01 -8.21
N SER A 121 7.86 -2.82 -7.78
CA SER A 121 8.34 -1.82 -8.72
C SER A 121 9.68 -2.26 -9.35
N PRO A 122 10.08 -1.70 -10.51
CA PRO A 122 11.40 -1.96 -11.09
C PRO A 122 12.54 -1.66 -10.11
N GLU A 123 12.44 -0.56 -9.37
CA GLU A 123 13.41 -0.14 -8.36
C GLU A 123 13.43 -1.09 -7.16
N GLU A 124 12.25 -1.53 -6.70
CA GLU A 124 12.12 -2.51 -5.62
C GLU A 124 12.69 -3.88 -6.02
N CYS A 125 12.55 -4.28 -7.29
CA CYS A 125 13.14 -5.53 -7.80
C CYS A 125 14.68 -5.46 -7.76
N VAL A 126 15.28 -4.37 -8.23
CA VAL A 126 16.73 -4.13 -8.13
C VAL A 126 17.17 -4.12 -6.67
N TYR A 127 16.39 -3.50 -5.78
CA TYR A 127 16.65 -3.49 -4.35
C TYR A 127 16.65 -4.90 -3.76
N ALA A 128 15.62 -5.71 -4.03
CA ALA A 128 15.48 -7.07 -3.52
C ALA A 128 16.64 -7.98 -3.95
N HIS A 129 17.02 -7.93 -5.23
CA HIS A 129 18.17 -8.69 -5.75
C HIS A 129 19.47 -8.26 -5.09
N THR A 130 19.70 -6.95 -4.97
CA THR A 130 20.89 -6.40 -4.34
C THR A 130 20.97 -6.78 -2.87
N TYR A 131 19.85 -6.68 -2.14
CA TYR A 131 19.75 -7.05 -0.73
C TYR A 131 20.08 -8.53 -0.51
N LEU A 132 19.45 -9.43 -1.27
CA LEU A 132 19.68 -10.87 -1.12
C LEU A 132 21.13 -11.25 -1.44
N ASN A 133 21.71 -10.68 -2.50
CA ASN A 133 23.10 -10.91 -2.85
C ASN A 133 24.05 -10.40 -1.76
N ASN A 134 23.82 -9.20 -1.22
CA ASN A 134 24.62 -8.63 -0.14
C ASN A 134 24.54 -9.48 1.14
N MET A 135 23.34 -9.93 1.51
CA MET A 135 23.13 -10.81 2.66
C MET A 135 23.88 -12.13 2.48
N LYS A 136 23.76 -12.76 1.30
CA LYS A 136 24.50 -14.00 0.95
C LYS A 136 26.01 -13.80 1.06
N GLN A 137 26.53 -12.73 0.48
CA GLN A 137 27.97 -12.43 0.50
C GLN A 137 28.47 -12.16 1.92
N HIS A 138 27.69 -11.43 2.73
CA HIS A 138 28.03 -11.16 4.12
C HIS A 138 28.09 -12.45 4.93
N LEU A 139 27.06 -13.29 4.86
CA LEU A 139 27.02 -14.57 5.57
C LEU A 139 28.15 -15.52 5.11
N LYS A 140 28.42 -15.56 3.80
CA LYS A 140 29.53 -16.32 3.22
C LYS A 140 30.88 -15.90 3.80
N LYS A 141 31.15 -14.59 3.89
CA LYS A 141 32.40 -14.04 4.43
C LYS A 141 32.54 -14.18 5.94
N SER A 142 31.47 -13.92 6.68
CA SER A 142 31.53 -13.81 8.15
C SER A 142 31.59 -15.16 8.85
N VAL A 143 30.84 -16.17 8.37
CA VAL A 143 30.66 -17.42 9.12
C VAL A 143 30.83 -18.65 8.23
N LEU A 144 30.24 -18.66 7.03
CA LEU A 144 30.22 -19.90 6.24
C LEU A 144 31.61 -20.30 5.73
N THR A 145 32.53 -19.36 5.48
CA THR A 145 33.88 -19.72 5.00
C THR A 145 34.66 -20.51 6.06
N GLU A 146 34.43 -20.24 7.35
CA GLU A 146 35.06 -20.96 8.45
C GLU A 146 34.39 -22.30 8.74
N LEU A 147 33.07 -22.42 8.50
CA LEU A 147 32.30 -23.66 8.71
C LEU A 147 32.49 -24.74 7.62
N LYS A 148 33.10 -24.39 6.47
CA LYS A 148 33.21 -25.26 5.28
C LYS A 148 34.11 -26.51 5.43
N SER A 149 34.73 -26.76 6.59
CA SER A 149 35.58 -27.93 6.77
C SER A 149 34.81 -29.26 6.99
N GLU A 150 33.53 -29.23 7.37
CA GLU A 150 32.84 -30.46 7.83
C GLU A 150 31.55 -30.83 7.06
N GLN A 151 30.94 -29.91 6.29
CA GLN A 151 29.66 -30.17 5.61
C GLN A 151 29.60 -29.50 4.23
N GLN A 152 30.12 -30.13 3.17
CA GLN A 152 29.89 -29.64 1.81
C GLN A 152 29.71 -30.81 0.85
N GLN A 153 28.50 -30.95 0.29
CA GLN A 153 28.30 -31.48 -1.08
C GLN A 153 26.99 -31.07 -1.77
N ASN A 154 26.04 -30.34 -1.17
CA ASN A 154 24.76 -30.06 -1.85
C ASN A 154 24.33 -28.58 -1.78
N ASP A 155 24.15 -27.94 -2.94
CA ASP A 155 23.49 -26.66 -3.24
C ASP A 155 23.25 -25.68 -2.05
N ASP A 156 24.34 -25.00 -1.64
CA ASP A 156 24.36 -23.98 -0.58
C ASP A 156 23.33 -22.84 -0.80
N ASP A 157 22.99 -22.52 -2.05
CA ASP A 157 22.10 -21.39 -2.35
C ASP A 157 20.62 -21.76 -2.23
N ILE A 158 20.22 -23.01 -2.50
CA ILE A 158 18.83 -23.47 -2.38
C ILE A 158 18.47 -23.67 -0.91
N THR A 159 19.38 -24.25 -0.13
CA THR A 159 19.20 -24.48 1.30
C THR A 159 19.08 -23.15 2.07
N LEU A 160 19.88 -22.15 1.71
CA LEU A 160 19.79 -20.83 2.33
C LEU A 160 18.45 -20.14 2.03
N ILE A 161 17.92 -20.29 0.81
CA ILE A 161 16.63 -19.74 0.43
C ILE A 161 15.48 -20.41 1.22
N GLN A 162 15.58 -21.72 1.46
CA GLN A 162 14.58 -22.46 2.25
C GLN A 162 14.58 -22.10 3.74
N LEU A 163 15.70 -21.64 4.29
CA LEU A 163 15.80 -21.19 5.69
C LEU A 163 15.21 -19.80 5.92
N LEU A 164 14.94 -19.03 4.86
CA LEU A 164 14.39 -17.69 5.00
C LEU A 164 12.94 -17.74 5.49
N PRO A 165 12.54 -16.78 6.33
CA PRO A 165 11.16 -16.70 6.79
C PRO A 165 10.20 -16.51 5.61
N LYS A 166 8.96 -16.97 5.79
CA LYS A 166 7.88 -16.88 4.82
C LYS A 166 6.71 -16.14 5.45
N PRO A 167 5.95 -15.35 4.67
CA PRO A 167 4.84 -14.59 5.22
C PRO A 167 3.71 -15.52 5.67
N ASN A 168 3.06 -15.17 6.78
CA ASN A 168 1.98 -15.97 7.36
C ASN A 168 0.60 -15.50 6.85
N LEU A 169 -0.05 -16.31 6.03
CA LEU A 169 -1.39 -16.02 5.52
C LEU A 169 -2.52 -16.24 6.55
N ASN A 170 -2.22 -16.90 7.68
CA ASN A 170 -3.20 -17.18 8.73
C ASN A 170 -3.30 -16.06 9.77
N ASP A 171 -2.57 -14.95 9.60
CA ASP A 171 -2.67 -13.80 10.50
C ASP A 171 -4.04 -13.13 10.38
N PHE A 172 -4.59 -12.72 11.52
CA PHE A 172 -5.88 -12.04 11.60
C PHE A 172 -5.70 -10.56 11.30
N VAL A 173 -6.53 -10.06 10.39
CA VAL A 173 -6.56 -8.64 10.02
C VAL A 173 -7.96 -8.08 10.13
N PHE A 174 -8.06 -6.80 10.46
CA PHE A 174 -9.30 -6.04 10.41
C PHE A 174 -9.50 -5.48 9.00
N PHE A 175 -10.72 -5.56 8.50
CA PHE A 175 -11.08 -5.00 7.22
C PHE A 175 -12.49 -4.44 7.25
N GLN A 176 -12.72 -3.44 6.41
CA GLN A 176 -14.03 -2.86 6.14
C GLN A 176 -14.44 -3.21 4.71
N VAL A 177 -15.74 -3.41 4.52
CA VAL A 177 -16.33 -3.87 3.26
C VAL A 177 -16.81 -2.67 2.46
N ASP A 178 -16.21 -2.45 1.29
CA ASP A 178 -16.61 -1.37 0.38
C ASP A 178 -17.77 -1.82 -0.51
N GLN A 179 -17.77 -3.09 -0.92
CA GLN A 179 -18.80 -3.68 -1.77
C GLN A 179 -19.34 -4.94 -1.13
N SER A 180 -20.67 -5.11 -1.09
CA SER A 180 -21.28 -6.29 -0.48
C SER A 180 -20.89 -7.56 -1.24
N VAL A 181 -20.34 -8.54 -0.53
CA VAL A 181 -19.89 -9.82 -1.10
C VAL A 181 -20.60 -10.95 -0.38
N ASN A 182 -21.34 -11.76 -1.14
CA ASN A 182 -22.02 -12.93 -0.59
C ASN A 182 -21.21 -14.20 -0.85
N GLY A 183 -21.33 -15.17 0.04
CA GLY A 183 -20.86 -16.52 -0.22
C GLY A 183 -19.37 -16.76 0.00
N VAL A 184 -18.71 -16.02 0.91
CA VAL A 184 -17.28 -16.24 1.18
C VAL A 184 -17.10 -17.51 2.00
N ILE A 185 -16.38 -18.46 1.42
CA ILE A 185 -16.16 -19.79 1.99
C ILE A 185 -14.93 -19.76 2.90
N LEU A 186 -15.12 -20.07 4.18
CA LEU A 186 -14.04 -20.23 5.14
C LEU A 186 -13.48 -21.67 5.09
N SER A 187 -12.31 -21.83 4.49
CA SER A 187 -11.55 -23.08 4.52
C SER A 187 -10.88 -23.28 5.88
N ASN A 188 -11.52 -24.03 6.78
CA ASN A 188 -10.93 -24.46 8.04
C ASN A 188 -10.02 -25.68 7.82
N GLU A 189 -8.71 -25.47 7.83
CA GLU A 189 -7.69 -26.53 7.68
C GLU A 189 -7.73 -27.58 8.80
N GLN A 190 -8.38 -27.29 9.93
CA GLN A 190 -8.56 -28.26 11.03
C GLN A 190 -9.70 -29.25 10.81
N ASN A 191 -10.46 -29.13 9.72
CA ASN A 191 -11.60 -30.01 9.44
C ASN A 191 -11.17 -31.30 8.74
N ASN A 192 -10.43 -32.17 9.43
CA ASN A 192 -10.35 -33.60 9.11
C ASN A 192 -11.68 -34.35 9.43
N SER A 193 -12.76 -33.62 9.69
CA SER A 193 -14.01 -34.11 10.29
C SER A 193 -15.25 -33.67 9.52
N GLY A 194 -15.21 -33.59 8.18
CA GLY A 194 -16.41 -33.52 7.34
C GLY A 194 -17.44 -32.41 7.63
N ALA A 195 -17.09 -31.38 8.41
CA ALA A 195 -17.96 -30.26 8.71
C ALA A 195 -18.07 -29.34 7.49
N PRO A 196 -19.27 -28.79 7.20
CA PRO A 196 -19.44 -27.86 6.09
C PRO A 196 -18.54 -26.64 6.27
N ASN A 197 -17.95 -26.14 5.19
CA ASN A 197 -17.27 -24.85 5.23
C ASN A 197 -18.28 -23.78 5.62
N ASP A 198 -17.91 -22.94 6.58
CA ASP A 198 -18.75 -21.81 6.98
C ASP A 198 -18.80 -20.80 5.82
N ILE A 199 -20.00 -20.37 5.48
CA ILE A 199 -20.25 -19.37 4.44
C ILE A 199 -20.64 -18.08 5.15
N ILE A 200 -19.91 -17.01 4.89
CA ILE A 200 -20.18 -15.68 5.45
C ILE A 200 -20.51 -14.72 4.32
N ASP A 201 -21.55 -13.91 4.55
CA ASP A 201 -21.91 -12.79 3.70
C ASP A 201 -21.42 -11.48 4.34
N PHE A 202 -20.73 -10.67 3.54
CA PHE A 202 -20.20 -9.36 3.92
C PHE A 202 -21.13 -8.26 3.43
N LYS A 203 -21.58 -7.42 4.36
CA LYS A 203 -22.37 -6.24 4.07
C LYS A 203 -21.47 -5.01 3.95
N THR A 204 -21.81 -4.11 3.04
CA THR A 204 -21.14 -2.82 2.87
C THR A 204 -21.13 -2.02 4.18
N ASP A 205 -20.04 -1.31 4.43
CA ASP A 205 -19.74 -0.48 5.61
C ASP A 205 -19.58 -1.22 6.95
N ASP A 206 -19.77 -2.54 6.98
CA ASP A 206 -19.49 -3.34 8.17
C ASP A 206 -17.99 -3.69 8.27
N GLN A 207 -17.49 -3.79 9.51
CA GLN A 207 -16.12 -4.17 9.82
C GLN A 207 -16.05 -5.61 10.36
N TYR A 208 -15.06 -6.36 9.89
CA TYR A 208 -14.88 -7.76 10.24
C TYR A 208 -13.41 -8.05 10.58
N ILE A 209 -13.18 -9.15 11.29
CA ILE A 209 -11.84 -9.68 11.57
C ILE A 209 -11.78 -11.13 11.08
N MET A 210 -10.83 -11.45 10.22
CA MET A 210 -10.63 -12.81 9.70
C MET A 210 -9.16 -13.07 9.34
N GLN A 211 -8.82 -14.33 9.11
CA GLN A 211 -7.51 -14.71 8.58
C GLN A 211 -7.33 -14.16 7.16
N PHE A 212 -6.16 -13.57 6.91
CA PHE A 212 -5.85 -12.90 5.66
C PHE A 212 -6.06 -13.78 4.41
N LYS A 213 -5.80 -15.10 4.52
CA LYS A 213 -5.96 -16.06 3.41
C LYS A 213 -7.35 -16.04 2.76
N HIS A 214 -8.41 -15.80 3.51
CA HIS A 214 -9.79 -15.82 3.00
C HIS A 214 -10.17 -14.53 2.28
N ILE A 215 -9.48 -13.43 2.61
CA ILE A 215 -9.83 -12.09 2.11
C ILE A 215 -8.84 -11.55 1.08
N ASN A 216 -7.69 -12.20 0.89
CA ASN A 216 -6.66 -11.78 -0.07
C ASN A 216 -7.22 -11.53 -1.47
N LYS A 217 -8.10 -12.42 -1.95
CA LYS A 217 -8.76 -12.25 -3.25
C LYS A 217 -9.65 -11.00 -3.31
N LEU A 218 -10.46 -10.79 -2.26
CA LEU A 218 -11.37 -9.64 -2.15
C LEU A 218 -10.59 -8.32 -2.08
N LEU A 219 -9.43 -8.33 -1.41
CA LEU A 219 -8.53 -7.18 -1.33
C LEU A 219 -7.93 -6.84 -2.70
N ASN A 220 -7.50 -7.85 -3.46
CA ASN A 220 -6.98 -7.66 -4.82
C ASN A 220 -8.07 -7.16 -5.80
N GLU A 221 -9.32 -7.55 -5.59
CA GLU A 221 -10.49 -7.08 -6.34
C GLU A 221 -10.99 -5.68 -5.88
N LYS A 222 -10.34 -5.07 -4.88
CA LYS A 222 -10.70 -3.76 -4.29
C LYS A 222 -12.15 -3.70 -3.77
N GLN A 223 -12.68 -4.84 -3.30
CA GLN A 223 -14.00 -4.95 -2.68
C GLN A 223 -13.98 -4.64 -1.18
N ILE A 224 -12.79 -4.68 -0.58
CA ILE A 224 -12.54 -4.41 0.83
C ILE A 224 -11.27 -3.57 0.98
N HIS A 225 -11.09 -2.97 2.15
CA HIS A 225 -9.83 -2.38 2.57
C HIS A 225 -9.50 -2.71 4.02
N LEU A 226 -8.20 -2.75 4.34
CA LEU A 226 -7.71 -3.03 5.68
C LEU A 226 -7.74 -1.76 6.52
N VAL A 227 -8.02 -1.92 7.83
CA VAL A 227 -8.21 -0.81 8.78
C VAL A 227 -7.34 -0.97 10.02
#